data_AF-R7HZ82-F1
#
_entry.id   AF-R7HZ82-F1
#
_cell.length_a   1.000
_cell.length_b   1.000
_cell.length_c   1.000
_cell.angle_alpha   90.00
_cell.angle_beta   90.00
_cell.angle_gamma   90.00
#
_symmetry.space_group_name_H-M   'P 1'
#
loop_
_entity.id
_entity.type
_entity.pdbx_description
1 polymer ?
#
loop_
_entity_poly.entity_id
_entity_poly.type
_entity_poly.pdbx_seq_one_letter_code
_entity_poly.pdbx_strand_id
1 'polypeptide(L)'
;MYCPASKAFWKTPLCIMAFIFLAVTVLNIFAWSNYGYMWNGFCSEQAKARKLGYEKSFFICSREENISLNGENYVHFHAYHPAFLDGAYEEELLMPSSFTYLDKVPEQQDGLVIFAKEVSSLDVNQGENYKIINIYSVCDYALAKSKKFIRIVLNVTIISGVLEILLVFILAIHRIRRKKQL
;
A
#
# COMPACT_ATOMS: atom_id res chain seq x y z
N MET A 1 -27.60 12.15 53.26
CA MET A 1 -28.12 11.41 52.09
C MET A 1 -26.95 11.09 51.15
N TYR A 2 -26.43 9.87 51.22
CA TYR A 2 -25.38 9.40 50.30
C TYR A 2 -26.05 8.97 49.00
N CYS A 3 -25.91 9.76 47.93
CA CYS A 3 -26.36 9.35 46.61
C CYS A 3 -25.38 8.29 46.10
N PRO A 4 -25.80 7.02 45.88
CA PRO A 4 -24.89 6.01 45.36
C PRO A 4 -24.61 6.40 43.92
N ALA A 5 -23.42 6.96 43.63
CA ALA A 5 -22.97 7.11 42.26
C ALA A 5 -23.06 5.73 41.62
N SER A 6 -24.04 5.57 40.74
CA SER A 6 -24.55 4.28 40.35
C SER A 6 -23.42 3.48 39.71
N LYS A 7 -23.43 2.15 39.92
CA LYS A 7 -22.54 1.22 39.20
C LYS A 7 -22.60 1.40 37.67
N ALA A 8 -23.56 2.17 37.14
CA ALA A 8 -23.67 2.52 35.73
C ALA A 8 -22.59 3.49 35.23
N PHE A 9 -22.07 4.40 36.08
CA PHE A 9 -21.10 5.43 35.63
C PHE A 9 -19.78 4.83 35.10
N TRP A 10 -19.40 3.65 35.58
CA TRP A 10 -18.17 2.96 35.16
C TRP A 10 -18.38 1.98 34.02
N LYS A 11 -19.62 1.49 33.81
CA LYS A 11 -19.93 0.50 32.77
C LYS A 11 -19.91 1.14 31.38
N THR A 12 -20.49 2.32 31.24
CA THR A 12 -20.57 3.04 29.96
C THR A 12 -19.18 3.32 29.34
N PRO A 13 -18.18 3.88 30.04
CA PRO A 13 -16.85 4.10 29.46
C PRO A 13 -16.10 2.79 29.16
N LEU A 14 -16.26 1.76 30.00
CA LEU A 14 -15.69 0.43 29.74
C LEU A 14 -16.28 -0.23 28.49
N CYS A 15 -17.60 -0.14 28.28
CA CYS A 15 -18.27 -0.63 27.08
C CYS A 15 -17.81 0.11 25.83
N ILE A 16 -17.61 1.44 25.91
CA ILE A 16 -17.08 2.24 24.79
C ILE A 16 -15.65 1.80 24.45
N MET A 17 -14.77 1.59 25.44
CA MET A 17 -13.41 1.09 25.17
C MET A 17 -13.41 -0.32 24.56
N ALA A 18 -14.23 -1.23 25.08
CA ALA A 18 -14.34 -2.58 24.51
C ALA A 18 -14.82 -2.55 23.05
N PHE A 19 -15.73 -1.63 22.71
CA PHE A 19 -16.21 -1.45 21.35
C PHE A 19 -15.13 -0.88 20.42
N ILE A 20 -14.37 0.12 20.88
CA ILE A 20 -13.25 0.69 20.13
C ILE A 20 -12.18 -0.37 19.87
N PHE A 21 -11.79 -1.11 20.90
CA PHE A 21 -10.82 -2.22 20.79
C PHE A 21 -11.28 -3.27 19.77
N LEU A 22 -12.55 -3.68 19.84
CA LEU A 22 -13.11 -4.64 18.89
C LEU A 22 -13.09 -4.09 17.46
N ALA A 23 -13.50 -2.83 17.26
CA ALA A 23 -13.50 -2.18 15.94
C ALA A 23 -12.09 -2.10 15.34
N VAL A 24 -11.09 -1.73 16.14
CA VAL A 24 -9.68 -1.67 15.72
C VAL A 24 -9.14 -3.06 15.41
N THR A 25 -9.47 -4.08 16.21
CA THR A 25 -9.05 -5.46 15.97
C THR A 25 -9.62 -5.99 14.66
N VAL A 26 -10.91 -5.78 14.42
CA VAL A 26 -11.58 -6.17 13.17
C VAL A 26 -10.95 -5.45 11.97
N LEU A 27 -10.69 -4.15 12.08
CA LEU A 27 -10.07 -3.35 11.03
C LEU A 27 -8.65 -3.82 10.71
N ASN A 28 -7.86 -4.22 11.72
CA ASN A 28 -6.55 -4.84 11.52
C ASN A 28 -6.64 -6.18 10.78
N ILE A 29 -7.58 -7.06 11.16
CA ILE A 29 -7.78 -8.35 10.49
C ILE A 29 -8.13 -8.15 9.01
N PHE A 30 -9.07 -7.25 8.71
CA PHE A 30 -9.44 -6.93 7.33
C PHE A 30 -8.26 -6.37 6.55
N ALA A 31 -7.46 -5.47 7.14
CA ALA A 31 -6.29 -4.90 6.49
C ALA A 31 -5.24 -5.95 6.13
N TRP A 32 -4.91 -6.83 7.07
CA TRP A 32 -3.97 -7.94 6.86
C TRP A 32 -4.48 -8.95 5.83
N SER A 33 -5.76 -9.30 5.89
CA SER A 33 -6.38 -10.22 4.92
C SER A 33 -6.35 -9.65 3.51
N ASN A 34 -6.70 -8.36 3.35
CA ASN A 34 -6.67 -7.70 2.06
C ASN A 34 -5.24 -7.59 1.51
N TYR A 35 -4.28 -7.25 2.38
CA TYR A 35 -2.86 -7.23 2.00
C TYR A 35 -2.38 -8.61 1.53
N GLY A 36 -2.69 -9.67 2.28
CA GLY A 36 -2.33 -11.04 1.91
C GLY A 36 -2.95 -11.46 0.57
N TYR A 37 -4.22 -11.12 0.33
CA TYR A 37 -4.87 -11.38 -0.96
C TYR A 37 -4.15 -10.68 -2.12
N MET A 38 -3.85 -9.39 -1.99
CA MET A 38 -3.16 -8.62 -3.04
C MET A 38 -1.73 -9.13 -3.26
N TRP A 39 -1.00 -9.46 -2.19
CA TRP A 39 0.36 -9.99 -2.28
C TRP A 39 0.40 -11.35 -2.97
N ASN A 40 -0.52 -12.24 -2.63
CA ASN A 40 -0.62 -13.55 -3.30
C ASN A 40 -0.96 -13.40 -4.78
N GLY A 41 -1.83 -12.45 -5.15
CA GLY A 41 -2.11 -12.10 -6.54
C GLY A 41 -0.87 -11.64 -7.29
N PHE A 42 -0.11 -10.71 -6.69
CA PHE A 42 1.17 -10.23 -7.22
C PHE A 42 2.17 -11.38 -7.43
N CYS A 43 2.40 -12.23 -6.41
CA CYS A 43 3.32 -13.36 -6.51
C CYS A 43 2.89 -14.38 -7.58
N SER A 44 1.58 -14.65 -7.69
CA SER A 44 1.03 -15.53 -8.71
C SER A 44 1.28 -14.99 -10.12
N GLU A 45 1.00 -13.71 -10.37
CA GLU A 45 1.25 -13.11 -11.70
C GLU A 45 2.74 -13.00 -11.99
N GLN A 46 3.58 -12.65 -11.00
CA GLN A 46 5.03 -12.65 -11.17
C GLN A 46 5.56 -14.05 -11.55
N ALA A 47 5.04 -15.11 -10.93
CA ALA A 47 5.41 -16.47 -11.27
C ALA A 47 5.00 -16.87 -12.69
N LYS A 48 3.81 -16.44 -13.15
CA LYS A 48 3.38 -16.65 -14.55
C LYS A 48 4.25 -15.87 -15.54
N ALA A 49 4.51 -14.60 -15.26
CA ALA A 49 5.35 -13.72 -16.08
C ALA A 49 6.78 -14.30 -16.22
N ARG A 50 7.38 -14.74 -15.11
CA ARG A 50 8.72 -15.37 -15.10
C ARG A 50 8.78 -16.65 -15.93
N LYS A 51 7.76 -17.51 -15.88
CA LYS A 51 7.69 -18.70 -16.74
C LYS A 51 7.70 -18.38 -18.23
N LEU A 52 7.26 -17.17 -18.61
CA LEU A 52 7.23 -16.66 -19.98
C LEU A 52 8.46 -15.79 -20.32
N GLY A 53 9.44 -15.67 -19.42
CA GLY A 53 10.66 -14.86 -19.61
C GLY A 53 10.52 -13.37 -19.27
N TYR A 54 9.47 -12.98 -18.56
CA TYR A 54 9.24 -11.60 -18.07
C TYR A 54 9.63 -11.52 -16.58
N GLU A 55 10.91 -11.29 -16.33
CA GLU A 55 11.49 -11.45 -14.99
C GLU A 55 11.38 -10.21 -14.11
N LYS A 56 11.24 -9.03 -14.73
CA LYS A 56 11.24 -7.74 -14.05
C LYS A 56 9.82 -7.26 -13.74
N SER A 57 9.68 -6.58 -12.62
CA SER A 57 8.46 -5.87 -12.23
C SER A 57 8.78 -4.41 -11.95
N PHE A 58 7.97 -3.51 -12.49
CA PHE A 58 8.09 -2.07 -12.35
C PHE A 58 6.81 -1.50 -11.74
N PHE A 59 6.95 -0.52 -10.85
CA PHE A 59 5.80 0.16 -10.24
C PHE A 59 5.60 1.50 -10.95
N ILE A 60 4.47 1.68 -11.63
CA ILE A 60 4.20 2.91 -12.38
C ILE A 60 3.93 4.05 -11.40
N CYS A 61 4.68 5.13 -11.55
CA CYS A 61 4.45 6.39 -10.86
C CYS A 61 3.48 7.26 -11.66
N SER A 62 3.73 7.41 -12.96
CA SER A 62 2.90 8.16 -13.91
C SER A 62 3.05 7.59 -15.33
N ARG A 63 2.04 7.86 -16.16
CA ARG A 63 2.14 7.69 -17.61
C ARG A 63 2.42 9.05 -18.22
N GLU A 64 3.49 9.12 -18.98
CA GLU A 64 3.95 10.34 -19.64
C GLU A 64 3.38 10.44 -21.05
N GLU A 65 3.63 11.57 -21.71
CA GLU A 65 3.26 11.73 -23.12
C GLU A 65 4.01 10.72 -24.00
N ASN A 66 3.30 10.12 -24.95
CA ASN A 66 3.93 9.16 -25.88
C ASN A 66 5.04 9.84 -26.69
N ILE A 67 6.19 9.20 -26.81
CA ILE A 67 7.37 9.75 -27.50
C ILE A 67 7.59 9.02 -28.82
N SER A 68 8.03 9.74 -29.85
CA SER A 68 8.50 9.16 -31.11
C SER A 68 10.02 9.24 -31.20
N LEU A 69 10.70 8.08 -31.31
CA LEU A 69 12.16 8.00 -31.41
C LEU A 69 12.52 7.10 -32.60
N ASN A 70 13.46 7.56 -33.44
CA ASN A 70 13.92 6.83 -34.63
C ASN A 70 12.80 6.36 -35.58
N GLY A 71 11.68 7.07 -35.63
CA GLY A 71 10.52 6.73 -36.48
C GLY A 71 9.58 5.69 -35.87
N GLU A 72 9.81 5.25 -34.63
CA GLU A 72 8.92 4.38 -33.87
C GLU A 72 8.24 5.16 -32.73
N ASN A 73 6.96 4.87 -32.50
CA ASN A 73 6.20 5.49 -31.42
C ASN A 73 6.20 4.59 -30.18
N TYR A 74 6.47 5.18 -29.03
CA TYR A 74 6.54 4.49 -27.75
C TYR A 74 5.50 5.03 -26.78
N VAL A 75 4.92 4.13 -26.01
CA VAL A 75 4.22 4.47 -24.78
C VAL A 75 5.27 4.68 -23.69
N HIS A 76 5.20 5.84 -23.03
CA HIS A 76 6.18 6.26 -22.05
C HIS A 76 5.61 6.15 -20.63
N PHE A 77 6.36 5.50 -19.76
CA PHE A 77 6.04 5.34 -18.35
C PHE A 77 7.21 5.81 -17.49
N HIS A 78 6.89 6.61 -16.48
CA HIS A 78 7.81 6.89 -15.38
C HIS A 78 7.54 5.88 -14.26
N ALA A 79 8.56 5.11 -13.88
CA ALA A 79 8.38 3.99 -12.97
C ALA A 79 9.45 3.91 -11.89
N TYR A 80 9.03 3.39 -10.74
CA TYR A 80 9.90 3.04 -9.64
C TYR A 80 10.32 1.57 -9.72
N HIS A 81 11.63 1.32 -9.72
CA HIS A 81 12.20 -0.02 -9.64
C HIS A 81 12.83 -0.25 -8.25
N PRO A 82 12.22 -1.10 -7.39
CA PRO A 82 12.87 -1.51 -6.16
C PRO A 82 13.90 -2.60 -6.45
N ALA A 83 15.18 -2.23 -6.54
CA ALA A 83 16.27 -3.20 -6.55
C ALA A 83 16.69 -3.52 -5.11
N PHE A 84 16.86 -4.82 -4.80
CA PHE A 84 17.16 -5.28 -3.44
C PHE A 84 18.59 -4.96 -3.00
N LEU A 85 19.52 -4.78 -3.95
CA LEU A 85 20.95 -4.55 -3.71
C LEU A 85 21.38 -3.12 -4.05
N ASP A 86 20.85 -2.56 -5.13
CA ASP A 86 21.30 -1.26 -5.68
C ASP A 86 20.50 -0.05 -5.16
N GLY A 87 19.65 -0.29 -4.16
CA GLY A 87 18.68 0.70 -3.71
C GLY A 87 17.52 0.82 -4.70
N ALA A 88 16.58 1.70 -4.38
CA ALA A 88 15.43 1.91 -5.23
C ALA A 88 15.56 3.23 -5.98
N TYR A 89 15.27 3.20 -7.27
CA TYR A 89 15.49 4.32 -8.16
C TYR A 89 14.39 4.40 -9.20
N GLU A 90 14.24 5.58 -9.77
CA GLU A 90 13.27 5.89 -10.82
C GLU A 90 13.90 5.59 -12.19
N GLU A 91 13.09 5.06 -13.10
CA GLU A 91 13.48 4.68 -14.45
C GLU A 91 12.42 5.15 -15.44
N GLU A 92 12.88 5.62 -16.60
CA GLU A 92 12.03 5.91 -17.75
C GLU A 92 11.90 4.67 -18.64
N LEU A 93 10.67 4.19 -18.79
CA LEU A 93 10.36 2.97 -19.52
C LEU A 93 9.60 3.30 -20.80
N LEU A 94 10.06 2.72 -21.92
CA LEU A 94 9.43 2.84 -23.22
C LEU A 94 8.93 1.47 -23.69
N MET A 95 7.66 1.39 -24.06
CA MET A 95 7.11 0.23 -24.74
C MET A 95 6.71 0.60 -26.17
N PRO A 96 7.12 -0.15 -27.21
CA PRO A 96 6.65 0.10 -28.57
C PRO A 96 5.12 0.11 -28.64
N SER A 97 4.53 1.12 -29.25
CA SER A 97 3.06 1.29 -29.31
C SER A 97 2.37 0.20 -30.13
N SER A 98 3.12 -0.51 -30.98
CA SER A 98 2.64 -1.67 -31.73
C SER A 98 2.51 -2.94 -30.87
N PHE A 99 3.11 -2.95 -29.68
CA PHE A 99 3.10 -4.10 -28.79
C PHE A 99 1.78 -4.17 -28.01
N THR A 100 1.20 -5.37 -27.95
CA THR A 100 0.00 -5.63 -27.15
C THR A 100 0.39 -6.32 -25.85
N TYR A 101 -0.35 -6.03 -24.79
CA TYR A 101 -0.15 -6.63 -23.47
C TYR A 101 -1.49 -6.90 -22.80
N LEU A 102 -1.47 -7.72 -21.75
CA LEU A 102 -2.64 -8.00 -20.94
C LEU A 102 -2.90 -6.84 -19.99
N ASP A 103 -3.84 -5.96 -20.34
CA ASP A 103 -4.34 -4.93 -19.44
C ASP A 103 -5.45 -5.52 -18.54
N LYS A 104 -5.17 -5.62 -17.24
CA LYS A 104 -6.11 -6.13 -16.23
C LYS A 104 -6.70 -5.01 -15.37
N VAL A 105 -6.58 -3.76 -15.81
CA VAL A 105 -6.91 -2.57 -15.01
C VAL A 105 -8.01 -1.75 -15.67
N PRO A 106 -9.03 -1.30 -14.90
CA PRO A 106 -10.00 -0.33 -15.39
C PRO A 106 -9.41 1.09 -15.28
N GLU A 107 -8.98 1.67 -16.40
CA GLU A 107 -8.70 3.10 -16.67
C GLU A 107 -7.66 3.86 -15.81
N GLN A 108 -7.32 3.39 -14.62
CA GLN A 108 -6.37 4.04 -13.71
C GLN A 108 -4.93 3.82 -14.17
N GLN A 109 -4.09 4.87 -14.14
CA GLN A 109 -2.71 4.82 -14.64
C GLN A 109 -1.64 4.79 -13.53
N ASP A 110 -1.96 5.29 -12.33
CA ASP A 110 -1.00 5.44 -11.23
C ASP A 110 -1.04 4.28 -10.23
N GLY A 111 0.14 3.86 -9.75
CA GLY A 111 0.28 2.83 -8.72
C GLY A 111 0.09 1.41 -9.23
N LEU A 112 0.14 1.21 -10.55
CA LEU A 112 0.07 -0.10 -11.19
C LEU A 112 1.42 -0.81 -11.14
N VAL A 113 1.38 -2.11 -11.36
CA VAL A 113 2.56 -2.94 -11.53
C VAL A 113 2.60 -3.45 -12.97
N ILE A 114 3.72 -3.19 -13.65
CA ILE A 114 4.05 -3.76 -14.94
C ILE A 114 4.93 -4.98 -14.72
N PHE A 115 4.55 -6.12 -15.28
CA PHE A 115 5.45 -7.27 -15.46
C PHE A 115 6.01 -7.22 -16.87
N ALA A 116 7.33 -7.08 -16.98
CA ALA A 116 8.00 -6.82 -18.24
C ALA A 116 9.35 -7.54 -18.35
N LYS A 117 9.85 -7.58 -19.58
CA LYS A 117 11.24 -7.91 -19.87
C LYS A 117 11.90 -6.71 -20.51
N GLU A 118 13.13 -6.46 -20.13
CA GLU A 118 13.97 -5.47 -20.81
C GLU A 118 14.45 -6.06 -22.13
N VAL A 119 14.32 -5.29 -23.20
CA VAL A 119 14.73 -5.70 -24.55
C VAL A 119 16.02 -4.99 -24.94
N SER A 120 16.10 -3.70 -24.62
CA SER A 120 17.27 -2.87 -24.88
C SER A 120 17.23 -1.61 -24.02
N SER A 121 18.33 -0.87 -24.01
CA SER A 121 18.41 0.48 -23.47
C SER A 121 18.75 1.45 -24.60
N LEU A 122 18.15 2.63 -24.59
CA LEU A 122 18.41 3.70 -25.53
C LEU A 122 18.98 4.90 -24.77
N ASP A 123 20.24 5.21 -25.07
CA ASP A 123 20.88 6.45 -24.62
C ASP A 123 20.63 7.51 -25.69
N VAL A 124 19.81 8.51 -25.36
CA VAL A 124 19.60 9.65 -26.23
C VAL A 124 20.70 10.67 -25.91
N ASN A 125 21.25 11.33 -26.94
CA ASN A 125 22.42 12.25 -26.89
C ASN A 125 22.34 13.46 -25.92
N GLN A 126 21.46 13.44 -24.93
CA GLN A 126 21.26 14.44 -23.88
C GLN A 126 21.31 13.83 -22.46
N GLY A 127 21.78 12.59 -22.29
CA GLY A 127 21.94 11.95 -20.97
C GLY A 127 20.64 11.33 -20.42
N GLU A 128 19.59 11.28 -21.24
CA GLU A 128 18.36 10.56 -20.92
C GLU A 128 18.51 9.10 -21.36
N ASN A 129 18.50 8.21 -20.37
CA ASN A 129 18.56 6.77 -20.58
C ASN A 129 17.17 6.17 -20.46
N TYR A 130 16.62 5.74 -21.59
CA TYR A 130 15.34 5.04 -21.65
C TYR A 130 15.55 3.53 -21.68
N LYS A 131 14.75 2.79 -20.92
CA LYS A 131 14.70 1.32 -21.05
C LYS A 131 13.55 0.90 -21.93
N ILE A 132 13.88 0.20 -23.00
CA ILE A 132 12.88 -0.39 -23.89
C ILE A 132 12.44 -1.72 -23.28
N ILE A 133 11.15 -1.81 -22.99
CA ILE A 133 10.54 -2.96 -22.34
C ILE A 133 9.43 -3.56 -23.19
N ASN A 134 9.28 -4.87 -23.11
CA ASN A 134 8.07 -5.55 -23.57
C ASN A 134 7.24 -5.92 -22.36
N ILE A 135 5.99 -5.46 -22.35
CA ILE A 135 5.06 -5.71 -21.25
C ILE A 135 4.33 -7.03 -21.50
N TYR A 136 4.27 -7.87 -20.47
CA TYR A 136 3.40 -9.04 -20.45
C TYR A 136 2.01 -8.65 -19.93
N SER A 137 1.97 -8.01 -18.76
CA SER A 137 0.71 -7.60 -18.14
C SER A 137 0.87 -6.37 -17.26
N VAL A 138 -0.18 -5.56 -17.21
CA VAL A 138 -0.34 -4.45 -16.27
C VAL A 138 -1.44 -4.82 -15.28
N CYS A 139 -1.16 -4.65 -13.99
CA CYS A 139 -2.07 -5.05 -12.91
C CYS A 139 -2.17 -3.98 -11.83
N ASP A 140 -3.37 -3.77 -11.28
CA ASP A 140 -3.58 -2.98 -10.07
C ASP A 140 -3.30 -3.84 -8.84
N TYR A 141 -2.01 -4.14 -8.65
CA TYR A 141 -1.51 -4.61 -7.36
C TYR A 141 -0.93 -3.41 -6.67
N ALA A 142 -1.78 -2.49 -6.22
CA ALA A 142 -1.36 -1.33 -5.46
C ALA A 142 -0.81 -1.74 -4.08
N LEU A 143 0.35 -2.39 -4.08
CA LEU A 143 1.23 -2.58 -2.94
C LEU A 143 1.57 -1.23 -2.31
N ALA A 144 1.68 -0.17 -3.12
CA ALA A 144 1.82 1.20 -2.65
C ALA A 144 0.56 1.74 -1.92
N LYS A 145 -0.65 1.54 -2.46
CA LYS A 145 -1.90 1.91 -1.76
C LYS A 145 -2.11 1.06 -0.50
N SER A 146 -1.74 -0.23 -0.55
CA SER A 146 -1.80 -1.14 0.58
C SER A 146 -0.85 -0.73 1.71
N LYS A 147 0.36 -0.24 1.40
CA LYS A 147 1.30 0.31 2.40
C LYS A 147 0.74 1.58 3.05
N LYS A 148 0.12 2.48 2.29
CA LYS A 148 -0.52 3.68 2.84
C LYS A 148 -1.73 3.31 3.72
N PHE A 149 -2.55 2.37 3.28
CA PHE A 149 -3.68 1.84 4.05
C PHE A 149 -3.20 1.15 5.34
N ILE A 150 -2.24 0.24 5.27
CA ILE A 150 -1.63 -0.41 6.44
C ILE A 150 -1.05 0.62 7.40
N ARG A 151 -0.37 1.67 6.90
CA ARG A 151 0.15 2.74 7.75
C ARG A 151 -0.96 3.53 8.45
N ILE A 152 -2.05 3.83 7.76
CA ILE A 152 -3.24 4.46 8.36
C ILE A 152 -3.83 3.55 9.45
N VAL A 153 -4.01 2.27 9.15
CA VAL A 153 -4.52 1.26 10.08
C VAL A 153 -3.62 1.13 11.32
N LEU A 154 -2.30 1.11 11.12
CA LEU A 154 -1.31 1.07 12.19
C LEU A 154 -1.39 2.34 13.06
N ASN A 155 -1.46 3.51 12.44
CA ASN A 155 -1.59 4.79 13.15
C ASN A 155 -2.87 4.84 14.00
N VAL A 156 -4.01 4.42 13.43
CA VAL A 156 -5.29 4.33 14.15
C VAL A 156 -5.18 3.37 15.34
N THR A 157 -4.51 2.23 15.15
CA THR A 157 -4.30 1.23 16.22
C THR A 157 -3.46 1.81 17.36
N ILE A 158 -2.35 2.49 17.06
CA ILE A 158 -1.48 3.11 18.06
C ILE A 158 -2.23 4.21 18.83
N ILE A 159 -2.92 5.11 18.12
CA ILE A 159 -3.68 6.20 18.75
C ILE A 159 -4.77 5.64 19.66
N SER A 160 -5.51 4.63 19.20
CA SER A 160 -6.54 3.95 19.99
C SER A 160 -5.96 3.32 21.26
N GLY A 161 -4.84 2.60 21.14
CA GLY A 161 -4.17 1.99 22.29
C GLY A 161 -3.70 3.02 23.32
N VAL A 162 -3.12 4.15 22.87
CA VAL A 162 -2.72 5.24 23.78
C VAL A 162 -3.92 5.85 24.50
N LEU A 163 -5.03 6.09 23.79
CA LEU A 163 -6.26 6.62 24.39
C LEU A 163 -6.83 5.67 25.45
N GLU A 164 -6.87 4.37 25.16
CA GLU A 164 -7.33 3.35 26.13
C GLU A 164 -6.45 3.32 27.38
N ILE A 165 -5.11 3.34 27.22
CA ILE A 165 -4.17 3.36 28.35
C ILE A 165 -4.40 4.61 29.22
N LEU A 166 -4.49 5.80 28.62
CA LEU A 166 -4.74 7.04 29.36
C LEU A 166 -6.05 7.00 30.14
N LEU A 167 -7.11 6.45 29.53
CA LEU A 167 -8.42 6.36 30.16
C LEU A 167 -8.38 5.38 31.35
N VAL A 168 -7.70 4.24 31.22
CA VAL A 168 -7.46 3.31 32.33
C VAL A 168 -6.71 4.00 33.48
N PHE A 169 -5.67 4.80 33.20
CA PHE A 169 -4.95 5.55 34.23
C PHE A 169 -5.85 6.57 34.94
N ILE A 170 -6.67 7.33 34.20
CA ILE A 170 -7.62 8.30 34.78
C ILE A 170 -8.61 7.58 35.69
N LEU A 171 -9.18 6.47 35.23
CA LEU A 171 -10.12 5.65 35.99
C LEU A 171 -9.46 5.06 37.26
N ALA A 172 -8.22 4.60 37.17
CA ALA A 172 -7.47 4.06 38.30
C ALA A 172 -7.17 5.16 39.35
N ILE A 173 -6.68 6.33 38.93
CA ILE A 173 -6.41 7.47 39.81
C ILE A 173 -7.70 7.93 40.49
N HIS A 174 -8.80 8.03 39.74
CA HIS A 174 -10.09 8.43 40.29
C HIS A 174 -10.58 7.42 41.36
N ARG A 175 -10.43 6.11 41.11
CA ARG A 175 -10.77 5.07 42.08
C ARG A 175 -9.91 5.14 43.35
N ILE A 176 -8.60 5.38 43.22
CA ILE A 176 -7.67 5.53 44.36
C ILE A 176 -8.03 6.77 45.19
N ARG A 177 -8.28 7.92 44.54
CA ARG A 177 -8.68 9.16 45.22
C ARG A 177 -9.99 8.98 45.99
N ARG A 178 -10.99 8.33 45.39
CA ARG A 178 -12.28 8.08 46.03
C ARG A 178 -12.15 7.12 47.24
N LYS A 179 -11.25 6.15 47.17
CA LYS A 179 -10.94 5.23 48.29
C LYS A 179 -10.22 5.92 49.46
N LYS A 180 -9.50 7.01 49.22
CA LYS A 180 -8.84 7.81 50.27
C LYS A 180 -9.77 8.82 50.95
N GLN A 181 -10.93 9.11 50.37
CA GLN A 181 -11.94 10.04 50.89
C GLN A 181 -13.08 9.35 51.67
N LEU A 182 -13.10 8.00 51.66
CA LEU A 182 -13.99 7.14 52.45
C LEU A 182 -13.20 6.57 53.62
#